data_AF-A0A2E1YTV8-F1
#
_entry.id   AF-A0A2E1YTV8-F1
#
_cell.length_a   1.000
_cell.length_b   1.000
_cell.length_c   1.000
_cell.angle_alpha   90.00
_cell.angle_beta   90.00
_cell.angle_gamma   90.00
#
_symmetry.space_group_name_H-M   'P 1'
#
loop_
_entity.id
_entity.type
_entity.pdbx_description
1 polymer ?
#
loop_
_entity_poly.entity_id
_entity_poly.type
_entity_poly.pdbx_seq_one_letter_code
_entity_poly.pdbx_strand_id
1 'polypeptide(L)' 'MTEFKKGIFNVIAGTSVGRALIYTIGHVIIAMTVVSILTGASLFEAGLVALVEPTINGFWYYILDKLWTNNFKSKSV' A
#
# COMPACT_ATOMS: atom_id res chain seq x y z
N MET A 1 29.68 3.13 17.30
CA MET A 1 28.39 3.74 16.87
C MET A 1 27.89 3.24 15.51
N THR A 2 28.76 2.90 14.56
CA THR A 2 28.41 2.36 13.24
C THR A 2 27.86 0.94 13.28
N GLU A 3 28.39 0.07 14.15
CA GLU A 3 27.94 -1.33 14.25
C GLU A 3 26.54 -1.47 14.84
N PHE A 4 26.19 -0.64 15.83
CA PHE A 4 24.84 -0.59 16.41
C PHE A 4 23.80 -0.15 15.37
N LYS A 5 24.14 0.86 14.54
CA LYS A 5 23.29 1.34 13.44
C LYS A 5 23.13 0.28 12.34
N LYS A 6 24.20 -0.46 12.05
CA LYS A 6 24.22 -1.54 11.05
C LYS A 6 23.44 -2.78 11.52
N GLY A 7 23.51 -3.13 12.80
CA GLY A 7 22.73 -4.19 13.43
C GLY A 7 21.23 -3.88 13.45
N ILE A 8 20.84 -2.68 13.89
CA ILE A 8 19.44 -2.23 13.86
C ILE A 8 18.90 -2.21 12.43
N PHE A 9 19.68 -1.69 11.47
CA PHE A 9 19.27 -1.68 10.07
C PHE A 9 19.06 -3.10 9.51
N ASN A 10 19.94 -4.05 9.84
CA ASN A 10 19.81 -5.43 9.35
C ASN A 10 18.63 -6.17 10.01
N VAL A 11 18.32 -5.87 11.27
CA VAL A 11 17.14 -6.43 11.97
C VAL A 11 15.85 -5.83 11.40
N ILE A 12 15.79 -4.51 11.21
CA ILE A 12 14.60 -3.86 10.63
C ILE A 12 14.42 -4.32 9.16
N ALA A 13 15.47 -4.26 8.34
CA ALA A 13 15.42 -4.70 6.94
C ALA A 13 15.14 -6.21 6.78
N GLY A 14 15.52 -7.03 7.76
CA GLY A 14 15.24 -8.47 7.78
C GLY A 14 13.80 -8.81 8.19
N THR A 15 13.08 -7.89 8.84
CA THR A 15 11.69 -8.12 9.25
C THR A 15 10.69 -7.84 8.12
N SER A 16 9.57 -8.57 8.12
CA SER A 16 8.43 -8.32 7.22
C SER A 16 7.97 -6.85 7.27
N VAL A 17 8.02 -6.23 8.45
CA VAL A 17 7.67 -4.82 8.67
C VAL A 17 8.62 -3.86 7.96
N GLY A 18 9.94 -4.03 8.09
CA GLY A 18 10.89 -3.14 7.41
C GLY A 18 10.83 -3.27 5.89
N ARG A 19 10.61 -4.49 5.36
CA ARG A 19 10.38 -4.71 3.93
C ARG A 19 9.10 -4.04 3.44
N ALA A 20 8.01 -4.14 4.22
CA ALA A 20 6.74 -3.47 3.90
C ALA A 20 6.91 -1.95 3.86
N LEU A 21 7.61 -1.36 4.83
CA LEU A 21 7.85 0.09 4.87
C LEU A 21 8.66 0.58 3.66
N ILE A 22 9.75 -0.13 3.31
CA ILE A 22 10.58 0.20 2.13
C ILE A 22 9.74 0.10 0.85
N TYR A 23 8.93 -0.96 0.73
CA TYR A 23 8.06 -1.16 -0.43
C TYR A 23 7.01 -0.05 -0.55
N THR A 24 6.35 0.33 0.54
CA THR A 24 5.33 1.39 0.54
C THR A 24 5.92 2.75 0.17
N ILE A 25 7.10 3.09 0.71
CA ILE A 25 7.77 4.36 0.37
C ILE A 25 8.17 4.38 -1.11
N GLY A 26 8.75 3.28 -1.61
CA GLY A 26 9.11 3.15 -3.03
C GLY A 26 7.88 3.25 -3.94
N HIS A 27 6.78 2.60 -3.56
CA HIS A 27 5.52 2.67 -4.29
C HIS A 27 5.00 4.10 -4.40
N VAL A 28 4.97 4.86 -3.29
CA VAL A 28 4.48 6.24 -3.28
C VAL A 28 5.32 7.13 -4.21
N ILE A 29 6.65 7.01 -4.20
CA ILE A 29 7.54 7.79 -5.07
C ILE A 29 7.30 7.47 -6.55
N ILE A 30 7.20 6.18 -6.89
CA ILE A 30 6.96 5.73 -8.26
C ILE A 30 5.58 6.17 -8.73
N ALA A 31 4.53 5.97 -7.93
CA ALA A 31 3.16 6.34 -8.26
C ALA A 31 3.02 7.85 -8.49
N MET A 32 3.57 8.68 -7.60
CA MET A 32 3.57 10.14 -7.79
C MET A 32 4.24 10.57 -9.09
N THR A 33 5.39 9.97 -9.40
CA THR A 33 6.16 10.29 -10.61
C THR A 33 5.41 9.88 -11.87
N VAL A 34 4.89 8.65 -11.91
CA VAL A 34 4.16 8.11 -13.07
C VAL A 34 2.87 8.89 -13.31
N VAL A 35 2.07 9.15 -12.26
CA VAL A 35 0.81 9.89 -12.38
C VAL A 35 1.07 11.32 -12.84
N SER A 36 2.06 12.01 -12.26
CA SER A 36 2.39 13.38 -12.66
C SER A 36 2.87 13.44 -14.12
N ILE A 37 3.69 12.49 -14.58
CA ILE A 37 4.14 12.44 -15.98
C ILE A 37 2.98 12.14 -16.93
N LEU A 38 2.11 11.17 -16.62
CA LEU A 38 1.04 10.73 -17.52
C LEU A 38 -0.12 11.72 -17.60
N THR A 39 -0.42 12.42 -16.51
CA THR A 39 -1.60 13.30 -16.42
C THR A 39 -1.25 14.79 -16.45
N GLY A 40 0.02 15.15 -16.22
CA GLY A 40 0.45 16.54 -16.03
C GLY A 40 0.02 17.13 -14.69
N ALA A 41 -0.58 16.34 -13.79
CA ALA A 41 -1.00 16.79 -12.47
C ALA A 41 0.18 17.12 -11.56
N SER A 42 -0.03 18.01 -10.60
CA SER A 42 0.99 18.36 -9.62
C SER A 42 1.38 17.15 -8.75
N LEU A 43 2.60 17.16 -8.21
CA LEU A 43 3.07 16.09 -7.30
C LEU A 43 2.16 15.93 -6.08
N PHE A 44 1.49 17.00 -5.64
CA PHE A 44 0.55 16.95 -4.53
C PHE A 44 -0.73 16.18 -4.89
N GLU A 45 -1.30 16.46 -6.06
CA GLU A 45 -2.47 15.72 -6.58
C GLU A 45 -2.11 14.25 -6.82
N ALA A 46 -0.96 13.99 -7.43
CA ALA A 46 -0.47 12.63 -7.67
C ALA A 46 -0.23 11.86 -6.35
N GLY A 47 0.28 12.53 -5.31
CA GLY A 47 0.46 11.93 -3.98
C GLY A 47 -0.85 11.64 -3.28
N LEU A 48 -1.86 12.51 -3.44
CA LEU A 48 -3.20 12.27 -2.93
C LEU A 48 -3.85 11.06 -3.61
N VAL A 49 -3.72 10.94 -4.94
CA VAL A 49 -4.21 9.76 -5.69
C VAL A 49 -3.51 8.49 -5.21
N ALA A 50 -2.19 8.50 -5.05
CA ALA A 50 -1.41 7.34 -4.59
C ALA A 50 -1.83 6.79 -3.21
N LEU A 51 -2.49 7.60 -2.36
CA LEU A 51 -3.03 7.18 -1.06
C LEU A 51 -4.53 6.88 -1.09
N VAL A 52 -5.30 7.72 -1.80
CA VAL A 52 -6.76 7.63 -1.82
C VAL A 52 -7.23 6.45 -2.66
N GLU A 53 -6.61 6.21 -3.82
CA GLU A 53 -6.95 5.09 -4.71
C GLU A 53 -6.90 3.72 -4.01
N PRO A 54 -5.80 3.31 -3.36
CA PRO A 54 -5.76 2.01 -2.67
C PRO A 54 -6.74 1.93 -1.50
N THR A 55 -7.06 3.05 -0.84
CA THR A 55 -8.03 3.09 0.26
C THR A 55 -9.45 2.86 -0.25
N ILE A 56 -9.85 3.56 -1.31
CA ILE A 56 -11.18 3.38 -1.93
C ILE A 56 -11.29 1.97 -2.52
N ASN A 57 -10.26 1.47 -3.19
CA ASN A 57 -10.26 0.13 -3.76
C ASN A 57 -10.39 -0.96 -2.67
N GLY A 58 -9.71 -0.79 -1.52
CA GLY A 58 -9.86 -1.68 -0.37
C GLY A 58 -11.27 -1.66 0.24
N PHE A 59 -11.87 -0.47 0.34
CA PHE A 59 -13.24 -0.34 0.83
C PHE A 59 -14.27 -0.98 -0.11
N TRP A 60 -14.11 -0.77 -1.42
CA TRP A 60 -14.95 -1.42 -2.43
C TRP A 60 -14.82 -2.94 -2.39
N TYR A 61 -13.59 -3.45 -2.29
CA TYR A 61 -13.33 -4.88 -2.12
C TYR A 61 -14.01 -5.43 -0.87
N TYR A 62 -13.94 -4.74 0.27
CA TYR A 62 -14.63 -5.15 1.50
C TYR A 62 -16.15 -5.22 1.33
N ILE A 63 -16.76 -4.26 0.64
CA ILE A 63 -18.21 -4.30 0.33
C ILE A 63 -18.52 -5.52 -0.54
N LEU A 64 -17.77 -5.74 -1.62
CA LEU A 64 -17.97 -6.89 -2.51
C LEU A 64 -17.80 -8.21 -1.76
N ASP A 65 -16.77 -8.34 -0.94
CA ASP A 65 -16.50 -9.51 -0.11
C ASP A 65 -17.65 -9.77 0.87
N LYS A 66 -18.13 -8.73 1.55
CA LYS A 66 -19.26 -8.84 2.47
C LYS A 66 -20.56 -9.21 1.77
N LEU A 67 -20.83 -8.62 0.59
CA LEU A 67 -22.01 -8.95 -0.21
C LEU A 67 -21.92 -10.40 -0.70
N TRP A 68 -20.78 -10.82 -1.23
CA TRP A 68 -20.58 -12.19 -1.68
C TRP A 68 -20.68 -13.19 -0.53
N THR A 69 -20.00 -12.95 0.59
CA THR A 69 -20.03 -13.83 1.77
C THR A 69 -21.44 -13.95 2.37
N ASN A 70 -22.24 -12.87 2.35
CA ASN A 70 -23.63 -12.93 2.80
C ASN A 70 -24.56 -13.68 1.84
N ASN A 71 -24.33 -13.59 0.53
CA ASN A 71 -25.12 -14.31 -0.49
C ASN A 71 -24.67 -15.78 -0.63
N PHE A 72 -23.41 -16.08 -0.33
CA PHE A 72 -22.82 -17.42 -0.34
C PHE A 72 -22.58 -17.93 1.08
N LYS A 73 -23.51 -17.68 2.01
CA LYS A 73 -23.81 -18.70 3.03
C LYS A 73 -24.35 -19.92 2.30
N SER A 74 -23.44 -20.66 1.65
CA SER A 74 -23.68 -22.04 1.27
C SER A 74 -24.12 -22.70 2.56
N LYS A 75 -25.37 -23.13 2.53
CA LYS A 75 -26.02 -23.99 3.51
C LYS A 75 -24.94 -24.95 4.03
N SER A 76 -24.51 -24.77 5.27
CA SER A 76 -23.72 -25.77 5.97
C SER A 76 -24.65 -26.98 6.12
N VAL A 77 -24.59 -27.87 5.14
CA VAL A 77 -25.01 -29.27 5.29
C VAL A 77 -24.04 -29.96 6.22
#